data_AF-A0A7Z9UH70-F1
#
_entry.id   AF-A0A7Z9UH70-F1
#
_cell.length_a   1.000
_cell.length_b   1.000
_cell.length_c   1.000
_cell.angle_alpha   90.00
_cell.angle_beta   90.00
_cell.angle_gamma   90.00
#
_symmetry.space_group_name_H-M   'P 1'
#
loop_
_entity.id
_entity.type
_entity.pdbx_description
1 polymer ?
#
loop_
_entity_poly.entity_id
_entity_poly.type
_entity_poly.pdbx_seq_one_letter_code
_entity_poly.pdbx_strand_id
1 'polypeptide(L)'
;KFPMETHKNRVLTDQFEPGSTFKFVAAAAALKHDLVNLQEEFFCENGQYTFAGQVVNDHEDYGLLTFPQIIENSSNVGMIKIAERIGPNRLYRTCRDFGFGMPTHISFSGESAGTLRRLENWSGFSLASVTIGQEVAVTTLQLAMAYSAIANGGFLMKPRLVSQIVNNTGKPIYREEPEVLRKISEPSVMKDLTAMLIQVVETGTGTSARIPGWSIAGKTGTAEKFIDGEYSASKYISNFAGFFPAENPQIVGVLVLNEPRYGLHWGGIGAAPIFRRVIKRIINMDDSIQILKDKYKDKEEPLLMVDAYRNEPEKADLFPKSLSTRAVFTQIAQNENAVPDVRGMSLLQAKIVLRQFGYQTKFSGSGQVQWQSPKPGTFLAAGSICIIGLQ
;
A
#
# COMPACT_ATOMS: atom_id res chain seq x y z
N LYS A 1 -33.48 14.08 5.11
CA LYS A 1 -32.67 14.04 3.86
C LYS A 1 -31.22 14.24 4.27
N PHE A 2 -30.30 13.36 3.87
CA PHE A 2 -28.88 13.56 4.18
C PHE A 2 -28.33 14.78 3.40
N PRO A 3 -27.32 15.49 3.93
CA PRO A 3 -26.72 16.62 3.23
C PRO A 3 -26.12 16.20 1.88
N MET A 4 -26.18 17.08 0.87
CA MET A 4 -25.66 16.80 -0.48
C MET A 4 -24.17 16.39 -0.48
N GLU A 5 -23.39 16.90 0.49
CA GLU A 5 -22.01 16.50 0.74
C GLU A 5 -21.81 15.01 1.06
N THR A 6 -22.83 14.32 1.58
CA THR A 6 -22.76 12.88 1.88
C THR A 6 -23.03 11.99 0.66
N HIS A 7 -23.48 12.58 -0.46
CA HIS A 7 -23.78 11.85 -1.70
C HIS A 7 -22.56 11.81 -2.64
N LYS A 8 -21.47 12.52 -2.32
CA LYS A 8 -20.26 12.59 -3.15
C LYS A 8 -19.44 11.30 -3.02
N ASN A 9 -18.90 10.82 -4.14
CA ASN A 9 -17.85 9.82 -4.12
C ASN A 9 -16.50 10.51 -3.89
N ARG A 10 -16.16 10.69 -2.61
CA ARG A 10 -14.95 11.42 -2.17
C ARG A 10 -13.65 10.89 -2.77
N VAL A 11 -13.59 9.60 -3.13
CA VAL A 11 -12.40 9.00 -3.75
C VAL A 11 -12.10 9.63 -5.12
N LEU A 12 -13.13 10.09 -5.82
CA LEU A 12 -13.06 10.67 -7.15
C LEU A 12 -13.22 12.19 -7.16
N THR A 13 -14.00 12.73 -6.22
CA THR A 13 -14.42 14.15 -6.23
C THR A 13 -13.56 15.04 -5.33
N ASP A 14 -13.21 14.55 -4.14
CA ASP A 14 -12.58 15.39 -3.12
C ASP A 14 -11.10 15.53 -3.45
N GLN A 15 -10.65 16.78 -3.50
CA GLN A 15 -9.25 17.13 -3.69
C GLN A 15 -8.64 17.47 -2.34
N PHE A 16 -7.39 17.07 -2.16
CA PHE A 16 -6.64 17.38 -0.96
C PHE A 16 -5.15 17.48 -1.26
N GLU A 17 -4.41 18.23 -0.44
CA GLU A 17 -2.96 18.21 -0.53
C GLU A 17 -2.43 16.91 0.10
N PRO A 18 -1.69 16.09 -0.66
CA PRO A 18 -1.23 14.78 -0.19
C PRO A 18 -0.16 14.89 0.91
N GLY A 19 0.57 16.00 0.98
CA GLY A 19 1.74 16.12 1.85
C GLY A 19 2.77 15.04 1.56
N SER A 20 3.40 14.50 2.59
CA SER A 20 4.54 13.59 2.46
C SER A 20 4.30 12.28 1.68
N THR A 21 3.05 11.85 1.43
CA THR A 21 2.78 10.75 0.47
C THR A 21 3.10 11.12 -0.98
N PHE A 22 3.43 12.37 -1.27
CA PHE A 22 3.82 12.83 -2.60
C PHE A 22 5.34 12.81 -2.83
N LYS A 23 6.15 12.71 -1.77
CA LYS A 23 7.63 12.77 -1.85
C LYS A 23 8.25 11.72 -2.78
N PHE A 24 7.54 10.61 -3.03
CA PHE A 24 7.98 9.60 -3.98
C PHE A 24 8.13 10.17 -5.41
N VAL A 25 7.41 11.24 -5.77
CA VAL A 25 7.49 11.86 -7.10
C VAL A 25 8.86 12.46 -7.34
N ALA A 26 9.33 13.26 -6.38
CA ALA A 26 10.69 13.81 -6.42
C ALA A 26 11.74 12.69 -6.31
N ALA A 27 11.50 11.69 -5.47
CA ALA A 27 12.41 10.54 -5.36
C ALA A 27 12.55 9.77 -6.69
N ALA A 28 11.44 9.51 -7.37
CA ALA A 28 11.40 8.87 -8.68
C ALA A 28 12.11 9.74 -9.74
N ALA A 29 11.93 11.06 -9.71
CA ALA A 29 12.61 11.97 -10.62
C ALA A 29 14.14 11.98 -10.41
N ALA A 30 14.59 11.98 -9.16
CA ALA A 30 16.01 11.95 -8.81
C ALA A 30 16.68 10.66 -9.31
N LEU A 31 16.05 9.51 -9.06
CA LEU A 31 16.52 8.20 -9.52
C LEU A 31 16.49 8.05 -11.05
N LYS A 32 15.38 8.44 -11.69
CA LYS A 32 15.20 8.34 -13.16
C LYS A 32 16.25 9.12 -13.95
N HIS A 33 16.81 10.18 -13.36
CA HIS A 33 17.77 11.05 -14.00
C HIS A 33 19.18 10.94 -13.41
N ASP A 34 19.44 9.91 -12.60
CA ASP A 34 20.75 9.62 -11.98
C ASP A 34 21.34 10.84 -11.23
N LEU A 35 20.48 11.62 -10.56
CA LEU A 35 20.86 12.88 -9.90
C LEU A 35 21.33 12.69 -8.45
N VAL A 36 21.13 11.48 -7.92
CA VAL A 36 21.46 11.09 -6.56
C VAL A 36 21.95 9.65 -6.55
N ASN A 37 22.85 9.35 -5.62
CA ASN A 37 23.25 7.98 -5.32
C ASN A 37 22.60 7.54 -3.99
N LEU A 38 22.19 6.27 -3.87
CA LEU A 38 21.52 5.75 -2.67
C LEU A 38 22.40 5.80 -1.41
N GLN A 39 23.72 5.81 -1.56
CA GLN A 39 24.71 5.93 -0.49
C GLN A 39 25.17 7.38 -0.27
N GLU A 40 24.71 8.32 -1.11
CA GLU A 40 25.04 9.72 -0.96
C GLU A 40 24.37 10.30 0.28
N GLU A 41 25.16 11.01 1.09
CA GLU A 41 24.70 11.71 2.28
C GLU A 41 24.38 13.17 1.97
N PHE A 42 23.28 13.64 2.56
CA PHE A 42 22.80 15.00 2.47
C PHE A 42 22.71 15.57 3.87
N PHE A 43 23.35 16.71 4.09
CA PHE A 43 23.18 17.45 5.33
C PHE A 43 21.81 18.11 5.36
N CYS A 44 20.95 17.74 6.30
CA CYS A 44 19.59 18.26 6.46
C CYS A 44 19.54 19.51 7.36
N GLU A 45 20.66 20.22 7.50
CA GLU A 45 20.76 21.53 8.18
C GLU A 45 20.22 21.52 9.62
N ASN A 46 20.36 20.37 10.30
CA ASN A 46 19.80 20.16 11.64
C ASN A 46 18.29 20.48 11.70
N GLY A 47 17.56 20.18 10.62
CA GLY A 47 16.12 20.32 10.54
C GLY A 47 15.59 21.68 10.08
N GLN A 48 16.44 22.67 9.75
CA GLN A 48 15.99 23.98 9.28
C GLN A 48 16.77 24.48 8.07
N TYR A 49 16.08 24.79 6.98
CA TYR A 49 16.70 25.26 5.75
C TYR A 49 15.93 26.42 5.13
N THR A 50 16.66 27.45 4.68
CA THR A 50 16.07 28.60 3.98
C THR A 50 16.13 28.38 2.48
N PHE A 51 14.97 28.33 1.83
CA PHE A 51 14.84 28.18 0.39
C PHE A 51 13.98 29.30 -0.17
N ALA A 52 14.47 29.99 -1.21
CA ALA A 52 13.78 31.12 -1.86
C ALA A 52 13.24 32.18 -0.87
N GLY A 53 13.99 32.46 0.21
CA GLY A 53 13.63 33.45 1.23
C GLY A 53 12.61 32.98 2.28
N GLN A 54 12.19 31.72 2.25
CA GLN A 54 11.29 31.12 3.24
C GLN A 54 11.98 30.00 4.01
N VAL A 55 11.64 29.86 5.29
CA VAL A 55 12.19 28.82 6.17
C VAL A 55 11.34 27.57 6.06
N VAL A 56 11.99 26.44 5.81
CA VAL A 56 11.40 25.11 5.84
C VAL A 56 11.97 24.34 7.00
N ASN A 57 11.09 23.69 7.76
CA ASN A 57 11.46 22.89 8.91
C ASN A 57 11.12 21.42 8.68
N ASP A 58 12.00 20.57 9.20
CA ASP A 58 11.69 19.17 9.49
C ASP A 58 10.92 19.07 10.82
N HIS A 59 10.35 17.89 11.04
CA HIS A 59 9.66 17.57 12.29
C HIS A 59 10.64 17.17 13.42
N GLU A 60 11.90 16.90 13.07
CA GLU A 60 13.01 16.59 13.98
C GLU A 60 14.31 17.18 13.43
N ASP A 61 15.32 17.30 14.29
CA ASP A 61 16.64 17.82 13.93
C ASP A 61 17.48 16.73 13.25
N TYR A 62 17.54 16.77 11.91
CA TYR A 62 18.33 15.82 11.14
C TYR A 62 19.68 16.39 10.69
N GLY A 63 20.75 15.67 11.02
CA GLY A 63 22.11 15.95 10.53
C GLY A 63 22.32 15.39 9.12
N LEU A 64 23.31 14.51 8.96
CA LEU A 64 23.54 13.80 7.71
C LEU A 64 22.55 12.63 7.57
N LEU A 65 21.83 12.58 6.46
CA LEU A 65 20.99 11.45 6.08
C LEU A 65 21.33 11.01 4.66
N THR A 66 21.37 9.69 4.44
CA THR A 66 21.38 9.14 3.08
C THR A 66 20.04 9.39 2.39
N PHE A 67 20.03 9.30 1.06
CA PHE A 67 18.79 9.50 0.29
C PHE A 67 17.63 8.56 0.73
N PRO A 68 17.84 7.24 0.96
CA PRO A 68 16.80 6.38 1.54
C PRO A 68 16.31 6.86 2.91
N GLN A 69 17.23 7.29 3.79
CA GLN A 69 16.89 7.79 5.12
C GLN A 69 16.08 9.10 5.07
N ILE A 70 16.29 9.95 4.06
CA ILE A 70 15.46 11.15 3.83
C ILE A 70 14.00 10.75 3.57
N ILE A 71 13.77 9.70 2.79
CA ILE A 71 12.42 9.19 2.50
C ILE A 71 11.82 8.49 3.72
N GLU A 72 12.60 7.66 4.41
CA GLU A 72 12.26 6.93 5.64
C GLU A 72 11.76 7.87 6.74
N ASN A 73 12.59 8.85 7.08
CA ASN A 73 12.31 9.88 8.08
C ASN A 73 11.41 10.98 7.54
N SER A 74 11.14 11.00 6.22
CA SER A 74 10.27 12.00 5.63
C SER A 74 10.77 13.44 5.84
N SER A 75 12.08 13.68 5.79
CA SER A 75 12.68 15.02 5.88
C SER A 75 12.20 15.92 4.73
N ASN A 76 11.66 17.09 5.03
CA ASN A 76 11.36 18.16 4.09
C ASN A 76 12.65 18.80 3.58
N VAL A 77 13.61 19.09 4.47
CA VAL A 77 14.87 19.75 4.11
C VAL A 77 15.67 18.92 3.10
N GLY A 78 15.90 17.64 3.41
CA GLY A 78 16.60 16.72 2.51
C GLY A 78 15.92 16.60 1.15
N MET A 79 14.59 16.52 1.13
CA MET A 79 13.82 16.46 -0.11
C MET A 79 13.93 17.74 -0.96
N ILE A 80 13.94 18.92 -0.33
CA ILE A 80 14.09 20.20 -1.04
C ILE A 80 15.48 20.29 -1.67
N LYS A 81 16.53 19.90 -0.95
CA LYS A 81 17.89 19.87 -1.50
C LYS A 81 18.04 18.93 -2.69
N ILE A 82 17.33 17.80 -2.66
CA ILE A 82 17.25 16.89 -3.81
C ILE A 82 16.46 17.55 -4.95
N ALA A 83 15.36 18.25 -4.65
CA ALA A 83 14.56 18.96 -5.64
C ALA A 83 15.31 20.08 -6.35
N GLU A 84 16.25 20.76 -5.68
CA GLU A 84 17.15 21.73 -6.31
C GLU A 84 17.97 21.10 -7.45
N ARG A 85 18.46 19.86 -7.27
CA ARG A 85 19.17 19.11 -8.32
C ARG A 85 18.24 18.66 -9.45
N ILE A 86 17.01 18.27 -9.12
CA ILE A 86 15.99 17.87 -10.09
C ILE A 86 15.64 19.06 -10.99
N GLY A 87 15.37 20.22 -10.38
CA GLY A 87 14.88 21.42 -11.02
C GLY A 87 13.38 21.36 -11.35
N PRO A 88 12.74 22.53 -11.55
CA PRO A 88 11.28 22.63 -11.67
C PRO A 88 10.73 21.93 -12.92
N ASN A 89 11.45 22.00 -14.05
CA ASN A 89 11.04 21.35 -15.29
C ASN A 89 10.89 19.83 -15.16
N ARG A 90 11.89 19.16 -14.56
CA ARG A 90 11.87 17.71 -14.38
C ARG A 90 10.83 17.31 -13.36
N LEU A 91 10.73 18.03 -12.23
CA LEU A 91 9.72 17.74 -11.21
C LEU A 91 8.31 17.84 -11.79
N TYR A 92 7.98 18.95 -12.47
CA TYR A 92 6.67 19.14 -13.09
C TYR A 92 6.35 18.02 -14.10
N ARG A 93 7.30 17.65 -14.97
CA ARG A 93 7.11 16.53 -15.91
C ARG A 93 6.85 15.22 -15.19
N THR A 94 7.62 14.90 -14.14
CA THR A 94 7.39 13.68 -13.36
C THR A 94 6.02 13.68 -12.68
N CYS A 95 5.55 14.82 -12.14
CA CYS A 95 4.18 14.94 -11.62
C CYS A 95 3.13 14.59 -12.70
N ARG A 96 3.32 15.09 -13.94
CA ARG A 96 2.44 14.78 -15.08
C ARG A 96 2.54 13.32 -15.53
N ASP A 97 3.74 12.74 -15.49
CA ASP A 97 3.95 11.33 -15.84
C ASP A 97 3.21 10.39 -14.88
N PHE A 98 3.09 10.75 -13.59
CA PHE A 98 2.25 10.06 -12.61
C PHE A 98 0.74 10.39 -12.71
N GLY A 99 0.34 11.26 -13.65
CA GLY A 99 -1.07 11.58 -13.92
C GLY A 99 -1.66 12.72 -13.07
N PHE A 100 -0.84 13.47 -12.32
CA PHE A 100 -1.35 14.54 -11.47
C PHE A 100 -1.78 15.78 -12.27
N GLY A 101 -2.91 16.38 -11.86
CA GLY A 101 -3.56 17.48 -12.58
C GLY A 101 -4.22 17.05 -13.90
N MET A 102 -4.47 15.75 -14.09
CA MET A 102 -5.18 15.19 -15.24
C MET A 102 -6.36 14.33 -14.78
N PRO A 103 -7.47 14.31 -15.54
CA PRO A 103 -8.51 13.30 -15.34
C PRO A 103 -7.92 11.89 -15.41
N THR A 104 -8.46 10.97 -14.63
CA THR A 104 -8.00 9.56 -14.62
C THR A 104 -8.60 8.77 -15.77
N HIS A 105 -9.64 9.31 -16.42
CA HIS A 105 -10.44 8.65 -17.45
C HIS A 105 -11.13 7.38 -16.93
N ILE A 106 -11.43 7.33 -15.62
CA ILE A 106 -12.31 6.31 -15.06
C ILE A 106 -13.68 6.40 -15.72
N SER A 107 -14.30 5.25 -16.00
CA SER A 107 -15.65 5.13 -16.54
C SER A 107 -16.72 5.47 -15.49
N PHE A 108 -16.60 6.65 -14.84
CA PHE A 108 -17.51 7.17 -13.82
C PHE A 108 -17.60 8.69 -13.90
N SER A 109 -18.82 9.24 -13.86
CA SER A 109 -19.05 10.68 -13.97
C SER A 109 -18.67 11.45 -12.72
N GLY A 110 -18.15 12.67 -12.88
CA GLY A 110 -17.90 13.59 -11.76
C GLY A 110 -16.52 13.44 -11.12
N GLU A 111 -15.55 12.81 -11.79
CA GLU A 111 -14.17 12.84 -11.32
C GLU A 111 -13.61 14.28 -11.31
N SER A 112 -12.78 14.57 -10.31
CA SER A 112 -11.92 15.75 -10.33
C SER A 112 -10.56 15.39 -10.93
N ALA A 113 -10.01 16.32 -11.72
CA ALA A 113 -8.66 16.18 -12.29
C ALA A 113 -7.54 16.49 -11.28
N GLY A 114 -7.88 16.86 -10.03
CA GLY A 114 -6.90 17.44 -9.12
C GLY A 114 -6.44 18.82 -9.59
N THR A 115 -5.41 19.35 -8.93
CA THR A 115 -4.80 20.64 -9.26
C THR A 115 -3.28 20.50 -9.27
N LEU A 116 -2.67 20.80 -10.41
CA LEU A 116 -1.24 21.01 -10.56
C LEU A 116 -1.07 22.26 -11.42
N ARG A 117 -0.58 23.36 -10.83
CA ARG A 117 -0.40 24.62 -11.55
C ARG A 117 0.60 24.44 -12.67
N ARG A 118 0.33 25.08 -13.81
CA ARG A 118 1.28 25.11 -14.93
C ARG A 118 2.62 25.69 -14.48
N LEU A 119 3.69 25.20 -15.07
CA LEU A 119 5.05 25.51 -14.63
C LEU A 119 5.37 27.00 -14.68
N GLU A 120 4.80 27.74 -15.64
CA GLU A 120 5.01 29.19 -15.79
C GLU A 120 4.41 29.99 -14.62
N ASN A 121 3.48 29.39 -13.87
CA ASN A 121 2.82 29.99 -12.71
C ASN A 121 3.47 29.54 -11.38
N TRP A 122 4.60 28.83 -11.42
CA TRP A 122 5.32 28.44 -10.22
C TRP A 122 6.09 29.65 -9.68
N SER A 123 5.94 29.90 -8.39
CA SER A 123 6.77 30.87 -7.67
C SER A 123 8.18 30.30 -7.44
N GLY A 124 9.10 31.15 -6.96
CA GLY A 124 10.42 30.69 -6.53
C GLY A 124 10.37 29.60 -5.45
N PHE A 125 9.30 29.56 -4.65
CA PHE A 125 9.12 28.58 -3.58
C PHE A 125 8.35 27.32 -4.01
N SER A 126 7.67 27.35 -5.16
CA SER A 126 6.80 26.26 -5.61
C SER A 126 7.54 24.93 -5.83
N LEU A 127 8.84 24.98 -6.18
CA LEU A 127 9.67 23.77 -6.26
C LEU A 127 9.70 23.03 -4.92
N ALA A 128 9.87 23.76 -3.81
CA ALA A 128 9.91 23.20 -2.47
C ALA A 128 8.52 22.69 -2.05
N SER A 129 7.48 23.51 -2.21
CA SER A 129 6.10 23.14 -1.84
C SER A 129 5.62 21.89 -2.56
N VAL A 130 5.73 21.83 -3.89
CA VAL A 130 5.28 20.69 -4.68
C VAL A 130 6.05 19.42 -4.31
N THR A 131 7.35 19.53 -4.04
CA THR A 131 8.19 18.40 -3.62
C THR A 131 7.68 17.73 -2.34
N ILE A 132 7.20 18.52 -1.38
CA ILE A 132 6.67 18.01 -0.10
C ILE A 132 5.15 17.74 -0.15
N GLY A 133 4.53 17.88 -1.31
CA GLY A 133 3.11 17.59 -1.53
C GLY A 133 2.16 18.72 -1.12
N GLN A 134 2.63 19.97 -1.14
CA GLN A 134 1.86 21.21 -1.01
C GLN A 134 1.77 21.95 -2.35
N GLU A 135 0.82 22.87 -2.53
CA GLU A 135 0.52 23.52 -3.82
C GLU A 135 0.12 22.54 -4.95
N VAL A 136 -0.15 21.29 -4.59
CA VAL A 136 -0.66 20.24 -5.45
C VAL A 136 -1.85 19.61 -4.75
N ALA A 137 -2.99 19.54 -5.44
CA ALA A 137 -4.19 18.88 -4.92
C ALA A 137 -4.45 17.62 -5.73
N VAL A 138 -4.65 16.49 -5.04
CA VAL A 138 -4.87 15.18 -5.69
C VAL A 138 -6.20 14.61 -5.23
N THR A 139 -6.77 13.73 -6.05
CA THR A 139 -7.83 12.82 -5.58
C THR A 139 -7.21 11.54 -5.01
N THR A 140 -7.97 10.83 -4.16
CA THR A 140 -7.52 9.55 -3.60
C THR A 140 -7.23 8.54 -4.72
N LEU A 141 -8.02 8.55 -5.79
CA LEU A 141 -7.80 7.68 -6.95
C LEU A 141 -6.49 8.01 -7.69
N GLN A 142 -6.17 9.30 -7.91
CA GLN A 142 -4.90 9.69 -8.54
C GLN A 142 -3.71 9.21 -7.72
N LEU A 143 -3.76 9.35 -6.40
CA LEU A 143 -2.70 8.85 -5.52
C LEU A 143 -2.59 7.32 -5.58
N ALA A 144 -3.72 6.60 -5.61
CA ALA A 144 -3.72 5.15 -5.77
C ALA A 144 -3.15 4.70 -7.12
N MET A 145 -3.48 5.38 -8.21
CA MET A 145 -2.91 5.12 -9.53
C MET A 145 -1.39 5.31 -9.53
N ALA A 146 -0.89 6.39 -8.92
CA ALA A 146 0.53 6.66 -8.87
C ALA A 146 1.30 5.60 -8.06
N TYR A 147 0.78 5.19 -6.90
CA TYR A 147 1.35 4.08 -6.12
C TYR A 147 1.24 2.74 -6.86
N SER A 148 0.17 2.53 -7.63
CA SER A 148 0.05 1.35 -8.51
C SER A 148 1.12 1.32 -9.59
N ALA A 149 1.53 2.48 -10.11
CA ALA A 149 2.60 2.57 -11.09
C ALA A 149 3.96 2.21 -10.48
N ILE A 150 4.19 2.52 -9.20
CA ILE A 150 5.38 2.04 -8.48
C ILE A 150 5.31 0.52 -8.33
N ALA A 151 4.18 0.03 -7.84
CA ALA A 151 3.94 -1.38 -7.55
C ALA A 151 4.07 -2.30 -8.77
N ASN A 152 3.69 -1.83 -9.97
CA ASN A 152 3.67 -2.63 -11.19
C ASN A 152 4.91 -2.43 -12.10
N GLY A 153 5.99 -1.84 -11.57
CA GLY A 153 7.25 -1.71 -12.30
C GLY A 153 7.32 -0.51 -13.25
N GLY A 154 6.45 0.48 -13.08
CA GLY A 154 6.58 1.80 -13.71
C GLY A 154 5.51 2.13 -14.74
N PHE A 155 4.39 1.43 -14.75
CA PHE A 155 3.32 1.63 -15.74
C PHE A 155 2.12 2.32 -15.11
N LEU A 156 1.78 3.52 -15.58
CA LEU A 156 0.54 4.17 -15.18
C LEU A 156 -0.62 3.47 -15.90
N MET A 157 -1.54 2.89 -15.13
CA MET A 157 -2.69 2.16 -15.64
C MET A 157 -3.94 3.02 -15.60
N LYS A 158 -4.84 2.84 -16.57
CA LYS A 158 -6.19 3.39 -16.49
C LYS A 158 -6.99 2.62 -15.43
N PRO A 159 -7.63 3.31 -14.47
CA PRO A 159 -8.47 2.64 -13.47
C PRO A 159 -9.75 2.12 -14.12
N ARG A 160 -10.14 0.90 -13.75
CA ARG A 160 -11.37 0.26 -14.20
C ARG A 160 -12.30 -0.05 -13.04
N LEU A 161 -13.60 0.11 -13.27
CA LEU A 161 -14.64 -0.20 -12.27
C LEU A 161 -15.44 -1.45 -12.66
N VAL A 162 -15.62 -1.68 -13.96
CA VAL A 162 -16.47 -2.77 -14.48
C VAL A 162 -15.56 -3.85 -15.06
N SER A 163 -15.57 -5.06 -14.50
CA SER A 163 -14.78 -6.15 -15.09
C SER A 163 -15.43 -6.71 -16.35
N GLN A 164 -16.74 -6.98 -16.30
CA GLN A 164 -17.54 -7.46 -17.42
C GLN A 164 -19.03 -7.18 -17.19
N ILE A 165 -19.78 -7.07 -18.29
CA ILE A 165 -21.24 -7.06 -18.29
C ILE A 165 -21.70 -8.37 -18.95
N VAL A 166 -22.60 -9.09 -18.29
CA VAL A 166 -23.17 -10.34 -18.78
C VAL A 166 -24.66 -10.15 -19.06
N ASN A 167 -25.17 -10.87 -20.05
CA ASN A 167 -26.61 -10.92 -20.32
C ASN A 167 -27.32 -11.89 -19.35
N ASN A 168 -28.64 -12.04 -19.50
CA ASN A 168 -29.48 -12.96 -18.71
C ASN A 168 -29.11 -14.46 -18.90
N THR A 169 -28.39 -14.82 -19.96
CA THR A 169 -27.88 -16.18 -20.18
C THR A 169 -26.48 -16.40 -19.62
N GLY A 170 -25.90 -15.41 -18.92
CA GLY A 170 -24.54 -15.46 -18.38
C GLY A 170 -23.43 -15.28 -19.42
N LYS A 171 -23.75 -14.93 -20.67
CA LYS A 171 -22.77 -14.65 -21.73
C LYS A 171 -22.21 -13.23 -21.56
N PRO A 172 -20.87 -13.04 -21.55
CA PRO A 172 -20.28 -11.72 -21.51
C PRO A 172 -20.60 -10.96 -22.81
N ILE A 173 -21.14 -9.75 -22.66
CA ILE A 173 -21.44 -8.82 -23.77
C ILE A 173 -20.48 -7.62 -23.78
N TYR A 174 -19.78 -7.39 -22.67
CA TYR A 174 -18.73 -6.39 -22.53
C TYR A 174 -17.69 -6.87 -21.53
N ARG A 175 -16.41 -6.55 -21.77
CA ARG A 175 -15.29 -6.79 -20.86
C ARG A 175 -14.33 -5.61 -20.96
N GLU A 176 -13.90 -5.09 -19.82
CA GLU A 176 -12.93 -3.99 -19.75
C GLU A 176 -11.54 -4.58 -19.50
N GLU A 177 -10.69 -4.57 -20.52
CA GLU A 177 -9.31 -5.05 -20.41
C GLU A 177 -8.39 -4.00 -19.76
N PRO A 178 -7.33 -4.41 -19.04
CA PRO A 178 -6.35 -3.47 -18.50
C PRO A 178 -5.70 -2.61 -19.60
N GLU A 179 -5.65 -1.30 -19.40
CA GLU A 179 -5.10 -0.34 -20.36
C GLU A 179 -3.91 0.39 -19.74
N VAL A 180 -2.75 0.36 -20.42
CA VAL A 180 -1.55 1.11 -20.04
C VAL A 180 -1.66 2.51 -20.63
N LEU A 181 -1.69 3.54 -19.78
CA LEU A 181 -1.69 4.93 -20.23
C LEU A 181 -0.30 5.40 -20.65
N ARG A 182 0.74 5.00 -19.93
CA ARG A 182 2.16 5.28 -20.24
C ARG A 182 3.12 4.50 -19.32
N LYS A 183 4.38 4.42 -19.76
CA LYS A 183 5.52 4.01 -18.93
C LYS A 183 6.18 5.26 -18.31
N ILE A 184 6.24 5.32 -16.99
CA ILE A 184 6.77 6.44 -16.20
C ILE A 184 8.30 6.35 -16.06
N SER A 185 8.80 5.15 -15.74
CA SER A 185 10.22 4.89 -15.53
C SER A 185 10.55 3.40 -15.74
N GLU A 186 11.82 3.07 -15.63
CA GLU A 186 12.30 1.69 -15.67
C GLU A 186 12.00 0.91 -14.37
N PRO A 187 11.86 -0.42 -14.45
CA PRO A 187 11.61 -1.26 -13.26
C PRO A 187 12.69 -1.14 -12.17
N SER A 188 13.94 -0.83 -12.53
CA SER A 188 15.03 -0.60 -11.57
C SER A 188 14.75 0.58 -10.64
N VAL A 189 14.31 1.72 -11.21
CA VAL A 189 13.92 2.90 -10.45
C VAL A 189 12.76 2.59 -9.49
N MET A 190 11.78 1.81 -9.96
CA MET A 190 10.63 1.43 -9.13
C MET A 190 11.02 0.44 -8.03
N LYS A 191 12.01 -0.41 -8.27
CA LYS A 191 12.58 -1.32 -7.26
C LYS A 191 13.28 -0.54 -6.15
N ASP A 192 14.10 0.45 -6.49
CA ASP A 192 14.77 1.31 -5.50
C ASP A 192 13.76 2.13 -4.70
N LEU A 193 12.75 2.67 -5.38
CA LEU A 193 11.65 3.38 -4.74
C LEU A 193 10.85 2.48 -3.79
N THR A 194 10.57 1.25 -4.21
CA THR A 194 9.92 0.23 -3.38
C THR A 194 10.76 -0.08 -2.14
N ALA A 195 12.07 -0.23 -2.27
CA ALA A 195 12.96 -0.48 -1.14
C ALA A 195 12.94 0.67 -0.12
N MET A 196 12.98 1.92 -0.57
CA MET A 196 12.84 3.09 0.31
C MET A 196 11.47 3.14 1.01
N LEU A 197 10.39 2.83 0.28
CA LEU A 197 9.04 2.76 0.85
C LEU A 197 8.83 1.61 1.83
N ILE A 198 9.59 0.51 1.71
CA ILE A 198 9.62 -0.56 2.72
C ILE A 198 10.28 -0.04 4.00
N GLN A 199 11.41 0.67 3.90
CA GLN A 199 12.11 1.22 5.08
C GLN A 199 11.22 2.17 5.90
N VAL A 200 10.39 2.98 5.24
CA VAL A 200 9.39 3.81 5.93
C VAL A 200 8.49 2.98 6.85
N VAL A 201 8.09 1.78 6.44
CA VAL A 201 7.19 0.91 7.22
C VAL A 201 7.93 0.01 8.19
N GLU A 202 9.17 -0.37 7.91
CA GLU A 202 9.95 -1.23 8.80
C GLU A 202 10.58 -0.47 9.96
N THR A 203 11.17 0.70 9.70
CA THR A 203 11.98 1.44 10.67
C THR A 203 11.63 2.93 10.77
N GLY A 204 10.96 3.49 9.76
CA GLY A 204 10.63 4.92 9.71
C GLY A 204 9.26 5.33 10.25
N THR A 205 8.75 6.42 9.69
CA THR A 205 7.50 7.08 10.13
C THR A 205 6.23 6.23 9.97
N GLY A 206 6.28 5.14 9.18
CA GLY A 206 5.16 4.26 8.85
C GLY A 206 5.08 2.97 9.65
N THR A 207 5.88 2.79 10.70
CA THR A 207 5.99 1.55 11.50
C THR A 207 4.66 0.97 12.00
N SER A 208 3.65 1.81 12.23
CA SER A 208 2.30 1.36 12.60
C SER A 208 1.55 0.60 11.50
N ALA A 209 2.00 0.67 10.24
CA ALA A 209 1.47 -0.12 9.14
C ALA A 209 2.03 -1.55 9.11
N ARG A 210 3.15 -1.81 9.82
CA ARG A 210 3.92 -3.06 9.74
C ARG A 210 3.13 -4.30 10.14
N ILE A 211 3.28 -5.37 9.36
CA ILE A 211 2.74 -6.70 9.64
C ILE A 211 3.92 -7.67 9.71
N PRO A 212 4.24 -8.25 10.88
CA PRO A 212 5.30 -9.24 10.98
C PRO A 212 5.13 -10.38 9.96
N GLY A 213 6.24 -10.78 9.32
CA GLY A 213 6.24 -11.82 8.27
C GLY A 213 5.93 -11.31 6.85
N TRP A 214 5.59 -10.03 6.71
CA TRP A 214 5.11 -9.44 5.46
C TRP A 214 5.77 -8.08 5.19
N SER A 215 6.29 -7.90 3.97
CA SER A 215 6.79 -6.59 3.55
C SER A 215 5.66 -5.72 3.00
N ILE A 216 5.57 -4.49 3.50
CA ILE A 216 4.67 -3.45 3.00
C ILE A 216 5.53 -2.28 2.54
N ALA A 217 5.29 -1.80 1.33
CA ALA A 217 5.86 -0.54 0.85
C ALA A 217 4.81 0.55 1.03
N GLY A 218 5.14 1.62 1.76
CA GLY A 218 4.18 2.72 1.92
C GLY A 218 4.80 4.00 2.45
N LYS A 219 3.97 5.04 2.49
CA LYS A 219 4.37 6.36 3.00
C LYS A 219 3.23 6.97 3.80
N THR A 220 3.60 7.67 4.85
CA THR A 220 2.73 8.53 5.65
C THR A 220 2.67 9.93 5.05
N GLY A 221 1.50 10.54 5.14
CA GLY A 221 1.24 11.93 4.76
C GLY A 221 0.48 12.64 5.88
N THR A 222 0.94 13.84 6.19
CA THR A 222 0.26 14.78 7.07
C THR A 222 0.26 16.11 6.33
N ALA A 223 -0.91 16.67 6.09
CA ALA A 223 -1.04 17.96 5.42
C ALA A 223 -2.01 18.85 6.20
N GLU A 224 -1.65 20.11 6.34
CA GLU A 224 -2.57 21.15 6.82
C GLU A 224 -3.62 21.42 5.75
N LYS A 225 -4.87 21.61 6.16
CA LYS A 225 -5.92 21.96 5.20
C LYS A 225 -5.79 23.43 4.82
N PHE A 226 -5.70 23.68 3.52
CA PHE A 226 -5.85 25.02 2.97
C PHE A 226 -7.33 25.41 2.95
N ILE A 227 -7.70 26.44 3.72
CA ILE A 227 -9.09 26.91 3.90
C ILE A 227 -9.07 28.43 3.81
N ASP A 228 -9.95 29.00 2.99
CA ASP A 228 -10.16 30.46 2.88
C ASP A 228 -8.88 31.29 2.60
N GLY A 229 -7.89 30.71 1.92
CA GLY A 229 -6.66 31.39 1.52
C GLY A 229 -5.46 31.17 2.43
N GLU A 230 -5.62 30.41 3.52
CA GLU A 230 -4.55 30.12 4.49
C GLU A 230 -4.55 28.65 4.93
N TYR A 231 -3.42 28.19 5.49
CA TYR A 231 -3.33 26.86 6.10
C TYR A 231 -3.95 26.87 7.50
N SER A 232 -4.82 25.90 7.77
CA SER A 232 -5.48 25.77 9.06
C SER A 232 -4.53 25.25 10.14
N ALA A 233 -4.45 25.95 11.27
CA ALA A 233 -3.68 25.52 12.44
C ALA A 233 -4.32 24.37 13.23
N SER A 234 -5.52 23.90 12.85
CA SER A 234 -6.25 22.86 13.62
C SER A 234 -6.85 21.76 12.76
N LYS A 235 -6.97 21.97 11.45
CA LYS A 235 -7.57 21.02 10.52
C LYS A 235 -6.51 20.42 9.61
N TYR A 236 -6.40 19.10 9.69
CA TYR A 236 -5.39 18.33 8.99
C TYR A 236 -6.01 17.22 8.16
N ILE A 237 -5.24 16.72 7.21
CA ILE A 237 -5.48 15.48 6.51
C ILE A 237 -4.37 14.51 6.92
N SER A 238 -4.76 13.42 7.56
CA SER A 238 -3.88 12.27 7.81
C SER A 238 -4.08 11.27 6.69
N ASN A 239 -3.04 10.92 5.96
CA ASN A 239 -3.13 9.90 4.93
C ASN A 239 -1.97 8.88 4.97
N PHE A 240 -2.23 7.71 4.40
CA PHE A 240 -1.23 6.66 4.17
C PHE A 240 -1.51 6.03 2.82
N ALA A 241 -0.47 5.92 2.00
CA ALA A 241 -0.53 5.26 0.70
C ALA A 241 0.54 4.18 0.63
N GLY A 242 0.17 2.99 0.17
CA GLY A 242 1.10 1.87 0.09
C GLY A 242 0.54 0.69 -0.68
N PHE A 243 1.38 -0.31 -0.90
CA PHE A 243 1.04 -1.53 -1.60
C PHE A 243 1.63 -2.77 -0.92
N PHE A 244 0.98 -3.89 -1.20
CA PHE A 244 1.19 -5.15 -0.49
C PHE A 244 0.88 -6.38 -1.37
N PRO A 245 1.62 -7.49 -1.23
CA PRO A 245 2.99 -7.58 -0.65
C PRO A 245 3.98 -6.71 -1.43
N ALA A 246 5.04 -6.22 -0.79
CA ALA A 246 5.97 -5.32 -1.48
C ALA A 246 6.78 -6.00 -2.60
N GLU A 247 7.10 -7.29 -2.46
CA GLU A 247 7.88 -8.05 -3.44
C GLU A 247 7.06 -8.50 -4.65
N ASN A 248 5.77 -8.77 -4.46
CA ASN A 248 4.84 -9.14 -5.52
C ASN A 248 3.49 -8.43 -5.31
N PRO A 249 3.41 -7.13 -5.64
CA PRO A 249 2.25 -6.31 -5.29
C PRO A 249 0.95 -6.81 -5.91
N GLN A 250 -0.03 -7.11 -5.05
CA GLN A 250 -1.38 -7.51 -5.44
C GLN A 250 -2.40 -6.41 -5.13
N ILE A 251 -2.11 -5.56 -4.15
CA ILE A 251 -3.03 -4.59 -3.60
C ILE A 251 -2.33 -3.26 -3.41
N VAL A 252 -2.99 -2.17 -3.84
CA VAL A 252 -2.66 -0.80 -3.46
C VAL A 252 -3.77 -0.28 -2.56
N GLY A 253 -3.40 0.36 -1.45
CA GLY A 253 -4.33 0.97 -0.53
C GLY A 253 -3.95 2.42 -0.24
N VAL A 254 -4.93 3.32 -0.32
CA VAL A 254 -4.80 4.72 0.09
C VAL A 254 -5.88 5.02 1.11
N LEU A 255 -5.47 5.41 2.30
CA LEU A 255 -6.33 5.75 3.42
C LEU A 255 -6.21 7.24 3.68
N VAL A 256 -7.35 7.93 3.67
CA VAL A 256 -7.43 9.38 3.91
C VAL A 256 -8.39 9.61 5.07
N LEU A 257 -7.89 10.25 6.13
CA LEU A 257 -8.67 10.75 7.24
C LEU A 257 -8.74 12.28 7.13
N ASN A 258 -9.94 12.77 6.83
CA ASN A 258 -10.21 14.21 6.73
C ASN A 258 -10.63 14.75 8.10
N GLU A 259 -9.89 15.73 8.62
CA GLU A 259 -10.12 16.36 9.93
C GLU A 259 -10.24 15.34 11.08
N PRO A 260 -9.28 14.41 11.24
CA PRO A 260 -9.29 13.51 12.39
C PRO A 260 -9.12 14.32 13.69
N ARG A 261 -9.59 13.75 14.80
CA ARG A 261 -9.37 14.36 16.12
C ARG A 261 -7.87 14.62 16.35
N TYR A 262 -7.56 15.70 17.06
CA TYR A 262 -6.18 16.04 17.40
C TYR A 262 -5.47 14.85 18.08
N GLY A 263 -4.18 14.66 17.74
CA GLY A 263 -3.42 13.45 18.08
C GLY A 263 -3.50 12.32 17.04
N LEU A 264 -4.56 12.25 16.23
CA LEU A 264 -4.70 11.28 15.12
C LEU A 264 -4.41 11.89 13.74
N HIS A 265 -4.00 13.17 13.69
CA HIS A 265 -3.69 13.87 12.44
C HIS A 265 -2.36 13.45 11.81
N TRP A 266 -1.48 12.78 12.56
CA TRP A 266 -0.26 12.22 12.01
C TRP A 266 -0.57 10.97 11.18
N GLY A 267 -0.12 10.92 9.93
CA GLY A 267 -0.34 9.77 9.04
C GLY A 267 0.09 8.41 9.64
N GLY A 268 1.16 8.41 10.42
CA GLY A 268 1.68 7.23 11.13
C GLY A 268 0.81 6.76 12.31
N ILE A 269 0.01 7.64 12.91
CA ILE A 269 -0.86 7.33 14.07
C ILE A 269 -2.31 7.11 13.62
N GLY A 270 -2.80 7.90 12.67
CA GLY A 270 -4.17 7.84 12.16
C GLY A 270 -4.35 6.79 11.07
N ALA A 271 -3.79 7.07 9.89
CA ALA A 271 -4.05 6.29 8.67
C ALA A 271 -3.30 4.95 8.62
N ALA A 272 -2.04 4.90 9.04
CA ALA A 272 -1.20 3.71 8.96
C ALA A 272 -1.75 2.49 9.74
N PRO A 273 -2.23 2.61 11.00
CA PRO A 273 -2.86 1.48 11.70
C PRO A 273 -4.14 0.99 11.02
N ILE A 274 -4.88 1.87 10.34
CA ILE A 274 -6.07 1.48 9.59
C ILE A 274 -5.66 0.64 8.38
N PHE A 275 -4.66 1.09 7.63
CA PHE A 275 -4.08 0.32 6.52
C PHE A 275 -3.69 -1.09 7.00
N ARG A 276 -2.92 -1.19 8.09
CA ARG A 276 -2.55 -2.47 8.71
C ARG A 276 -3.76 -3.36 9.00
N ARG A 277 -4.81 -2.82 9.63
CA ARG A 277 -6.02 -3.59 9.97
C ARG A 277 -6.75 -4.09 8.73
N VAL A 278 -6.85 -3.27 7.69
CA VAL A 278 -7.46 -3.64 6.41
C VAL A 278 -6.66 -4.75 5.75
N ILE A 279 -5.34 -4.57 5.59
CA ILE A 279 -4.48 -5.58 4.96
C ILE A 279 -4.47 -6.89 5.75
N LYS A 280 -4.34 -6.86 7.08
CA LYS A 280 -4.46 -8.08 7.92
C LYS A 280 -5.77 -8.82 7.71
N ARG A 281 -6.87 -8.09 7.51
CA ARG A 281 -8.17 -8.70 7.24
C ARG A 281 -8.20 -9.35 5.85
N ILE A 282 -7.65 -8.70 4.83
CA ILE A 282 -7.55 -9.25 3.48
C ILE A 282 -6.69 -10.52 3.48
N ILE A 283 -5.48 -10.47 4.06
CA ILE A 283 -4.59 -11.64 4.18
C ILE A 283 -5.35 -12.85 4.79
N ASN A 284 -6.13 -12.61 5.83
CA ASN A 284 -6.89 -13.66 6.51
C ASN A 284 -8.10 -14.19 5.71
N MET A 285 -8.46 -13.55 4.59
CA MET A 285 -9.62 -13.88 3.76
C MET A 285 -9.25 -14.35 2.36
N ASP A 286 -8.00 -14.18 1.93
CA ASP A 286 -7.56 -14.44 0.56
C ASP A 286 -6.39 -15.44 0.51
N ASP A 287 -6.71 -16.67 0.12
CA ASP A 287 -5.73 -17.77 0.01
C ASP A 287 -4.71 -17.57 -1.13
N SER A 288 -4.95 -16.64 -2.06
CA SER A 288 -4.00 -16.34 -3.14
C SER A 288 -2.81 -15.50 -2.66
N ILE A 289 -2.95 -14.81 -1.53
CA ILE A 289 -1.88 -14.04 -0.90
C ILE A 289 -1.03 -15.00 -0.07
N GLN A 290 -0.02 -15.59 -0.71
CA GLN A 290 0.92 -16.48 -0.06
C GLN A 290 2.14 -15.73 0.46
N ILE A 291 2.65 -16.14 1.62
CA ILE A 291 3.95 -15.67 2.10
C ILE A 291 4.99 -16.16 1.10
N LEU A 292 5.76 -15.22 0.55
CA LEU A 292 6.98 -15.56 -0.16
C LEU A 292 7.94 -16.11 0.88
N LYS A 293 7.99 -17.44 1.00
CA LYS A 293 8.68 -18.22 2.06
C LYS A 293 10.20 -17.96 2.17
N ASP A 294 10.76 -17.08 1.36
CA ASP A 294 12.21 -16.99 1.17
C ASP A 294 12.92 -15.93 2.04
N LYS A 295 12.21 -15.05 2.74
CA LYS A 295 12.85 -14.04 3.63
C LYS A 295 12.88 -14.39 5.12
N TYR A 296 12.07 -15.36 5.56
CA TYR A 296 11.99 -15.82 6.96
C TYR A 296 12.11 -17.34 7.05
N LYS A 297 13.05 -17.95 6.33
CA LYS A 297 13.67 -19.17 6.86
C LYS A 297 14.39 -18.73 8.12
N ASP A 298 13.78 -19.01 9.27
CA ASP A 298 14.48 -19.00 10.54
C ASP A 298 15.85 -19.66 10.31
N LYS A 299 16.92 -19.02 10.81
CA LYS A 299 18.18 -19.73 11.00
C LYS A 299 17.85 -20.87 11.96
N GLU A 300 17.58 -22.05 11.42
CA GLU A 300 17.31 -23.25 12.17
C GLU A 300 18.49 -23.48 13.12
N GLU A 301 18.27 -23.28 14.42
CA GLU A 301 19.01 -24.07 15.40
C GLU A 301 18.63 -25.53 15.14
N PRO A 302 19.62 -26.43 14.96
CA PRO A 302 19.34 -27.76 14.43
C PRO A 302 18.62 -28.60 15.48
N LEU A 303 17.32 -28.81 15.27
CA LEU A 303 16.59 -29.92 15.86
C LEU A 303 16.93 -31.19 15.08
N LEU A 304 17.74 -32.04 15.70
CA LEU A 304 17.97 -33.43 15.29
C LEU A 304 16.62 -34.14 15.14
N MET A 305 16.22 -34.47 13.91
CA MET A 305 15.25 -35.53 13.64
C MET A 305 15.70 -36.42 12.48
N VAL A 306 15.50 -37.71 12.72
CA VAL A 306 15.93 -38.89 11.96
C VAL A 306 15.06 -39.08 10.71
N ASP A 307 15.71 -39.59 9.66
CA ASP A 307 15.17 -39.99 8.35
C ASP A 307 13.82 -40.73 8.39
N ALA A 308 12.93 -40.44 7.42
CA ALA A 308 12.80 -41.28 6.22
C ALA A 308 11.49 -41.04 5.40
N TYR A 309 11.62 -41.25 4.08
CA TYR A 309 10.60 -41.52 3.04
C TYR A 309 10.03 -40.37 2.15
N ARG A 310 10.77 -40.15 1.05
CA ARG A 310 10.41 -40.06 -0.38
C ARG A 310 8.92 -40.25 -0.80
N ASN A 311 8.37 -39.31 -1.60
CA ASN A 311 8.20 -39.41 -3.08
C ASN A 311 7.30 -38.26 -3.65
N GLU A 312 7.62 -37.81 -4.86
CA GLU A 312 6.89 -36.89 -5.77
C GLU A 312 6.69 -37.63 -7.12
N PRO A 313 6.03 -37.08 -8.17
CA PRO A 313 4.98 -36.04 -8.28
C PRO A 313 3.83 -36.44 -9.26
N GLU A 314 2.75 -35.65 -9.37
CA GLU A 314 1.90 -35.65 -10.58
C GLU A 314 1.46 -34.24 -11.02
N LYS A 315 1.53 -34.03 -12.34
CA LYS A 315 1.21 -32.81 -13.10
C LYS A 315 -0.30 -32.70 -13.35
N ALA A 316 -0.84 -31.48 -13.38
CA ALA A 316 -2.14 -31.20 -14.00
C ALA A 316 -2.17 -29.80 -14.65
N ASP A 317 -2.83 -29.75 -15.81
CA ASP A 317 -2.83 -28.71 -16.83
C ASP A 317 -3.45 -27.35 -16.43
N LEU A 318 -2.93 -26.29 -17.06
CA LEU A 318 -3.30 -24.90 -16.90
C LEU A 318 -4.50 -24.51 -17.80
N PHE A 319 -5.66 -24.25 -17.19
CA PHE A 319 -6.70 -23.37 -17.74
C PHE A 319 -6.88 -22.15 -16.82
N PRO A 320 -7.16 -20.95 -17.37
CA PRO A 320 -7.15 -19.71 -16.58
C PRO A 320 -8.34 -19.65 -15.62
N LYS A 321 -8.07 -19.67 -14.31
CA LYS A 321 -9.06 -19.49 -13.25
C LYS A 321 -9.64 -18.08 -13.30
N SER A 322 -10.92 -17.98 -13.67
CA SER A 322 -11.74 -16.81 -13.41
C SER A 322 -11.83 -16.57 -11.90
N LEU A 323 -11.60 -15.33 -11.46
CA LEU A 323 -11.92 -14.86 -10.11
C LEU A 323 -13.43 -14.99 -9.87
N SER A 324 -13.85 -16.15 -9.37
CA SER A 324 -15.14 -16.36 -8.75
C SER A 324 -14.90 -16.66 -7.29
N THR A 325 -15.50 -15.88 -6.39
CA THR A 325 -15.59 -16.16 -4.95
C THR A 325 -16.57 -17.29 -4.65
N ARG A 326 -16.51 -18.39 -5.41
CA ARG A 326 -17.07 -19.67 -4.97
C ARG A 326 -15.95 -20.42 -4.28
N ALA A 327 -16.08 -20.58 -2.97
CA ALA A 327 -15.25 -21.49 -2.19
C ALA A 327 -15.16 -22.82 -2.94
N VAL A 328 -13.94 -23.19 -3.35
CA VAL A 328 -13.69 -24.50 -3.94
C VAL A 328 -13.78 -25.50 -2.78
N PHE A 329 -14.85 -26.30 -2.79
CA PHE A 329 -15.05 -27.33 -1.78
C PHE A 329 -14.11 -28.50 -2.06
N THR A 330 -13.11 -28.69 -1.22
CA THR A 330 -12.45 -29.99 -1.10
C THR A 330 -13.41 -30.89 -0.34
N GLN A 331 -13.89 -31.97 -0.97
CA GLN A 331 -14.64 -33.02 -0.25
C GLN A 331 -13.67 -33.70 0.71
N ILE A 332 -13.69 -33.28 1.98
CA ILE A 332 -13.00 -33.99 3.06
C ILE A 332 -13.89 -35.18 3.44
N ALA A 333 -13.31 -36.39 3.42
CA ALA A 333 -13.99 -37.61 3.82
C ALA A 333 -14.65 -37.46 5.20
N GLN A 334 -15.93 -37.79 5.29
CA GLN A 334 -16.72 -37.67 6.51
C GLN A 334 -16.24 -38.69 7.57
N ASN A 335 -15.40 -38.24 8.50
CA ASN A 335 -15.30 -38.84 9.83
C ASN A 335 -15.92 -37.84 10.82
N GLU A 336 -17.13 -38.11 11.27
CA GLU A 336 -18.04 -37.14 11.92
C GLU A 336 -17.51 -36.47 13.21
N ASN A 337 -16.37 -36.91 13.77
CA ASN A 337 -15.81 -36.33 15.00
C ASN A 337 -14.28 -36.16 14.97
N ALA A 338 -13.61 -36.30 13.83
CA ALA A 338 -12.16 -36.11 13.74
C ALA A 338 -11.82 -34.64 13.41
N VAL A 339 -10.85 -34.05 14.11
CA VAL A 339 -10.37 -32.69 13.82
C VAL A 339 -9.79 -32.65 12.39
N PRO A 340 -10.30 -31.82 11.47
CA PRO A 340 -9.78 -31.72 10.12
C PRO A 340 -8.40 -31.05 10.11
N ASP A 341 -7.58 -31.38 9.11
CA ASP A 341 -6.33 -30.67 8.85
C ASP A 341 -6.62 -29.36 8.12
N VAL A 342 -6.33 -28.24 8.78
CA VAL A 342 -6.54 -26.88 8.27
C VAL A 342 -5.23 -26.13 8.04
N ARG A 343 -4.08 -26.82 8.13
CA ARG A 343 -2.77 -26.23 7.82
C ARG A 343 -2.71 -25.81 6.34
N GLY A 344 -2.06 -24.67 6.08
CA GLY A 344 -1.97 -24.05 4.75
C GLY A 344 -3.20 -23.26 4.31
N MET A 345 -4.33 -23.35 5.02
CA MET A 345 -5.54 -22.57 4.72
C MET A 345 -5.46 -21.15 5.30
N SER A 346 -6.14 -20.17 4.70
CA SER A 346 -6.41 -18.88 5.38
C SER A 346 -7.31 -19.08 6.59
N LEU A 347 -7.34 -18.07 7.47
CA LEU A 347 -8.23 -18.05 8.63
C LEU A 347 -9.70 -18.29 8.26
N LEU A 348 -10.17 -17.70 7.15
CA LEU A 348 -11.56 -17.83 6.72
C LEU A 348 -11.87 -19.27 6.32
N GLN A 349 -11.03 -19.87 5.47
CA GLN A 349 -11.21 -21.26 5.02
C GLN A 349 -11.10 -22.23 6.21
N ALA A 350 -10.10 -22.05 7.07
CA ALA A 350 -9.94 -22.84 8.29
C ALA A 350 -11.16 -22.75 9.22
N LYS A 351 -11.72 -21.55 9.42
CA LYS A 351 -12.94 -21.37 10.24
C LYS A 351 -14.17 -22.03 9.63
N ILE A 352 -14.33 -21.98 8.30
CA ILE A 352 -15.45 -22.64 7.62
C ILE A 352 -15.35 -24.15 7.84
N VAL A 353 -14.18 -24.74 7.60
CA VAL A 353 -13.93 -26.17 7.78
C VAL A 353 -14.14 -26.57 9.23
N LEU A 354 -13.51 -25.88 10.20
CA LEU A 354 -13.67 -26.21 11.62
C LEU A 354 -15.12 -26.10 12.10
N ARG A 355 -15.85 -25.08 11.65
CA ARG A 355 -17.26 -24.89 12.02
C ARG A 355 -18.18 -25.97 11.44
N GLN A 356 -17.90 -26.47 10.23
CA GLN A 356 -18.64 -27.59 9.63
C GLN A 356 -18.53 -28.86 10.48
N PHE A 357 -17.38 -29.07 11.13
CA PHE A 357 -17.15 -30.18 12.06
C PHE A 357 -17.51 -29.84 13.52
N GLY A 358 -18.24 -28.73 13.75
CA GLY A 358 -18.73 -28.36 15.08
C GLY A 358 -17.69 -27.74 16.02
N TYR A 359 -16.50 -27.36 15.55
CA TYR A 359 -15.44 -26.78 16.39
C TYR A 359 -15.51 -25.25 16.47
N GLN A 360 -15.14 -24.70 17.63
CA GLN A 360 -14.87 -23.26 17.80
C GLN A 360 -13.41 -22.95 17.49
N THR A 361 -13.12 -21.78 16.91
CA THR A 361 -11.76 -21.42 16.50
C THR A 361 -11.21 -20.26 17.33
N LYS A 362 -10.10 -20.48 18.05
CA LYS A 362 -9.22 -19.43 18.56
C LYS A 362 -7.98 -19.33 17.67
N PHE A 363 -7.46 -18.14 17.46
CA PHE A 363 -6.32 -17.96 16.56
C PHE A 363 -5.38 -16.85 17.01
N SER A 364 -4.10 -16.97 16.62
CA SER A 364 -3.08 -15.93 16.75
C SER A 364 -2.30 -15.81 15.44
N GLY A 365 -1.85 -14.59 15.10
CA GLY A 365 -1.11 -14.31 13.86
C GLY A 365 -1.97 -13.79 12.70
N SER A 366 -1.43 -13.83 11.48
CA SER A 366 -2.10 -13.44 10.22
C SER A 366 -1.43 -14.10 9.04
N GLY A 367 -2.18 -14.63 8.08
CA GLY A 367 -1.61 -15.38 6.95
C GLY A 367 -2.28 -16.73 6.77
N GLN A 368 -1.47 -17.76 6.59
CA GLN A 368 -1.93 -19.15 6.48
C GLN A 368 -1.70 -19.89 7.79
N VAL A 369 -2.54 -20.88 8.10
CA VAL A 369 -2.39 -21.71 9.29
C VAL A 369 -1.10 -22.54 9.17
N GLN A 370 -0.14 -22.31 10.06
CA GLN A 370 1.08 -23.11 10.15
C GLN A 370 0.88 -24.32 11.06
N TRP A 371 0.24 -24.10 12.20
CA TRP A 371 0.00 -25.13 13.18
C TRP A 371 -1.42 -25.04 13.74
N GLN A 372 -1.91 -26.18 14.19
CA GLN A 372 -3.20 -26.32 14.84
C GLN A 372 -3.08 -27.20 16.08
N SER A 373 -3.97 -26.97 17.04
CA SER A 373 -4.16 -27.82 18.20
C SER A 373 -5.67 -27.94 18.50
N PRO A 374 -6.22 -29.15 18.70
CA PRO A 374 -5.53 -30.45 18.69
C PRO A 374 -5.08 -30.93 17.29
N LYS A 375 -4.26 -31.98 17.24
CA LYS A 375 -3.69 -32.52 16.00
C LYS A 375 -4.79 -33.01 15.05
N PRO A 376 -4.61 -32.92 13.71
CA PRO A 376 -5.54 -33.52 12.76
C PRO A 376 -5.81 -35.00 13.09
N GLY A 377 -7.06 -35.44 12.96
CA GLY A 377 -7.48 -36.80 13.29
C GLY A 377 -7.82 -37.04 14.77
N THR A 378 -7.59 -36.05 15.66
CA THR A 378 -8.00 -36.18 17.08
C THR A 378 -9.53 -36.16 17.18
N PHE A 379 -10.11 -37.05 18.00
CA PHE A 379 -11.55 -37.05 18.27
C PHE A 379 -11.88 -36.12 19.44
N LEU A 380 -12.84 -35.21 19.24
CA LEU A 380 -13.26 -34.22 20.23
C LEU A 380 -14.77 -34.06 20.24
N ALA A 381 -15.32 -33.60 21.37
CA ALA A 381 -16.73 -33.25 21.45
C ALA A 381 -17.05 -32.01 20.60
N ALA A 382 -18.25 -32.00 20.00
CA ALA A 382 -18.77 -30.81 19.32
C ALA A 382 -18.77 -29.61 20.29
N GLY A 383 -18.34 -28.44 19.80
CA GLY A 383 -18.13 -27.23 20.58
C GLY A 383 -16.73 -27.07 21.16
N SER A 384 -15.85 -28.06 21.05
CA SER A 384 -14.44 -27.93 21.48
C SER A 384 -13.71 -26.83 20.72
N ILE A 385 -12.74 -26.22 21.39
CA ILE A 385 -11.93 -25.13 20.84
C ILE A 385 -10.71 -25.73 20.13
N CYS A 386 -10.57 -25.42 18.84
CA CYS A 386 -9.35 -25.58 18.08
C CYS A 386 -8.57 -24.25 18.07
N ILE A 387 -7.31 -24.29 18.51
CA ILE A 387 -6.38 -23.16 18.46
C ILE A 387 -5.53 -23.31 17.21
N ILE A 388 -5.48 -22.28 16.36
CA ILE A 388 -4.64 -22.24 15.17
C ILE A 388 -3.64 -21.08 15.23
N GLY A 389 -2.39 -21.36 14.91
CA GLY A 389 -1.36 -20.34 14.73
C GLY A 389 -1.16 -20.05 13.25
N LEU A 390 -1.27 -18.78 12.90
CA LEU A 390 -1.03 -18.28 11.55
C LEU A 390 0.32 -17.59 11.49
N GLN A 391 1.02 -17.78 10.39
CA GLN A 391 2.23 -17.03 10.06
C GLN A 391 1.99 -16.26 8.78
#